data_AF-A0A6I2VH97-F1
#
_entry.id   AF-A0A6I2VH97-F1
#
_cell.length_a   1.000
_cell.length_b   1.000
_cell.length_c   1.000
_cell.angle_alpha   90.00
_cell.angle_beta   90.00
_cell.angle_gamma   90.00
#
_symmetry.space_group_name_H-M   'P 1'
#
loop_
_entity.id
_entity.type
_entity.pdbx_description
1 polymer ?
#
loop_
_entity_poly.entity_id
_entity_poly.type
_entity_poly.pdbx_seq_one_letter_code
_entity_poly.pdbx_strand_id
1 'polypeptide(L)'
;MAEPSNVDDLLPDGGLAEVLQQRHSGLGSPMLVFRLAIAVTVSWLIALAFSRSPLAIFAPITTLLVVQSSPWSTLGLSLQRILGTGIGVLAASLWVNLVGLTWWSFFIAVLAALLAARVIPWSVAGQIQIPIAVVFVLAIGPASMGTDLWRVLDVIIGGLIGLLAVYIYPPRPRTEPLEGALEAYRDALITVLRRIGDESGNSAATLPNGTNHEYIDDSRALRVVAESGRQALTKLADSARWNPRGRSVLPRLQSDALRLRRLGGMAVQIRGIAGAANLLYDRAEPARLSADEFRRVVAALAELAASTLGETGEPV
;
A
#
# COMPACT_ATOMS: atom_id res chain seq x y z
N MET A 1 -20.31 -39.82 -13.57
CA MET A 1 -21.13 -38.64 -13.23
C MET A 1 -20.25 -37.83 -12.29
N ALA A 2 -19.58 -36.81 -12.83
CA ALA A 2 -18.60 -36.01 -12.08
C ALA A 2 -19.37 -34.93 -11.31
N GLU A 3 -19.19 -34.92 -10.00
CA GLU A 3 -19.69 -33.87 -9.11
C GLU A 3 -18.84 -32.61 -9.36
N PRO A 4 -19.44 -31.45 -9.66
CA PRO A 4 -18.67 -30.24 -9.88
C PRO A 4 -18.07 -29.78 -8.55
N SER A 5 -16.74 -29.80 -8.46
CA SER A 5 -15.95 -29.21 -7.38
C SER A 5 -16.39 -27.76 -7.19
N ASN A 6 -16.99 -27.48 -6.03
CA ASN A 6 -17.52 -26.19 -5.68
C ASN A 6 -16.35 -25.21 -5.42
N VAL A 7 -16.06 -24.36 -6.40
CA VAL A 7 -14.99 -23.35 -6.34
C VAL A 7 -15.26 -22.28 -5.28
N ASP A 8 -16.51 -22.17 -4.82
CA ASP A 8 -16.93 -21.20 -3.81
C ASP A 8 -16.39 -21.52 -2.39
N ASP A 9 -15.95 -22.75 -2.11
CA ASP A 9 -15.41 -23.15 -0.80
C ASP A 9 -13.95 -22.70 -0.55
N LEU A 10 -13.33 -22.04 -1.55
CA LEU A 10 -11.98 -21.46 -1.49
C LEU A 10 -11.97 -19.94 -1.30
N LEU A 11 -13.14 -19.30 -1.28
CA LEU A 11 -13.24 -17.86 -1.01
C LEU A 11 -13.49 -17.67 0.48
N PRO A 12 -12.62 -16.96 1.22
CA PRO A 12 -12.87 -16.68 2.63
C PRO A 12 -14.17 -15.87 2.76
N ASP A 13 -15.13 -16.39 3.52
CA ASP A 13 -16.40 -15.74 3.90
C ASP A 13 -16.23 -14.46 4.77
N GLY A 14 -15.08 -13.78 4.65
CA GLY A 14 -14.70 -12.61 5.43
C GLY A 14 -15.17 -11.26 4.88
N GLY A 15 -15.79 -11.20 3.69
CA GLY A 15 -15.88 -9.96 2.90
C GLY A 15 -16.50 -8.72 3.55
N LEU A 16 -17.40 -8.86 4.54
CA LEU A 16 -18.03 -7.71 5.23
C LEU A 16 -17.59 -7.57 6.68
N ALA A 17 -17.47 -8.67 7.43
CA ALA A 17 -17.04 -8.63 8.83
C ALA A 17 -15.55 -8.24 8.95
N GLU A 18 -14.71 -8.68 8.00
CA GLU A 18 -13.28 -8.40 7.96
C GLU A 18 -13.01 -6.97 7.45
N VAL A 19 -13.86 -6.44 6.56
CA VAL A 19 -13.85 -5.02 6.16
C VAL A 19 -14.27 -4.11 7.31
N LEU A 20 -15.24 -4.53 8.15
CA LEU A 20 -15.63 -3.81 9.37
C LEU A 20 -14.63 -4.00 10.52
N GLN A 21 -13.86 -5.10 10.52
CA GLN A 21 -12.81 -5.40 11.51
C GLN A 21 -11.41 -4.95 11.10
N GLN A 22 -11.22 -4.38 9.90
CA GLN A 22 -10.09 -3.49 9.67
C GLN A 22 -10.20 -2.38 10.70
N ARG A 23 -9.56 -2.56 11.86
CA ARG A 23 -9.28 -1.51 12.81
C ARG A 23 -8.53 -0.47 12.03
N HIS A 24 -9.27 0.51 11.48
CA HIS A 24 -8.73 1.73 10.98
C HIS A 24 -7.79 2.18 12.09
N SER A 25 -6.49 2.17 11.79
CA SER A 25 -5.53 2.80 12.67
C SER A 25 -6.05 4.22 12.80
N GLY A 26 -6.61 4.55 13.96
CA GLY A 26 -7.24 5.85 14.20
C GLY A 26 -6.25 6.98 13.90
N LEU A 27 -6.68 8.24 13.98
CA LEU A 27 -5.85 9.43 13.77
C LEU A 27 -4.67 9.49 14.78
N GLY A 28 -3.68 8.61 14.61
CA GLY A 28 -2.53 8.37 15.48
C GLY A 28 -2.79 8.48 16.99
N SER A 29 -1.76 8.97 17.67
CA SER A 29 -1.82 9.37 19.08
C SER A 29 -2.66 10.65 19.23
N PRO A 30 -3.36 10.88 20.36
CA PRO A 30 -4.05 12.14 20.65
C PRO A 30 -3.17 13.39 20.46
N MET A 31 -1.86 13.27 20.75
CA MET A 31 -0.88 14.34 20.53
C MET A 31 -0.71 14.67 19.04
N LEU A 32 -0.82 13.68 18.15
CA LEU A 32 -0.82 13.92 16.71
C LEU A 32 -2.05 14.75 16.33
N VAL A 33 -3.25 14.31 16.75
CA VAL A 33 -4.51 15.02 16.47
C VAL A 33 -4.44 16.49 16.91
N PHE A 34 -3.97 16.74 18.12
CA PHE A 34 -3.83 18.08 18.66
C PHE A 34 -2.89 18.95 17.81
N ARG A 35 -1.78 18.39 17.34
CA ARG A 35 -0.84 19.10 16.46
C ARG A 35 -1.38 19.34 15.06
N LEU A 36 -2.17 18.41 14.52
CA LEU A 36 -2.90 18.62 13.27
C LEU A 36 -3.83 19.81 13.39
N ALA A 37 -4.61 19.86 14.48
CA ALA A 37 -5.50 20.98 14.74
C ALA A 37 -4.71 22.30 14.82
N ILE A 38 -3.60 22.34 15.55
CA ILE A 38 -2.72 23.53 15.61
C ILE A 38 -2.22 23.93 14.22
N ALA A 39 -1.67 23.00 13.43
CA ALA A 39 -1.12 23.30 12.11
C ALA A 39 -2.18 23.89 11.18
N VAL A 40 -3.38 23.29 11.19
CA VAL A 40 -4.53 23.74 10.39
C VAL A 40 -4.97 25.13 10.83
N THR A 41 -5.14 25.37 12.13
CA THR A 41 -5.49 26.69 12.66
C THR A 41 -4.44 27.74 12.35
N VAL A 42 -3.15 27.43 12.51
CA VAL A 42 -2.04 28.34 12.17
C VAL A 42 -2.07 28.70 10.68
N SER A 43 -2.33 27.73 9.80
CA SER A 43 -2.45 28.02 8.37
C SER A 43 -3.60 28.93 8.01
N TRP A 44 -4.72 28.78 8.71
CA TRP A 44 -5.86 29.67 8.54
C TRP A 44 -5.57 31.08 9.06
N LEU A 45 -4.97 31.22 10.25
CA LEU A 45 -4.59 32.53 10.81
C LEU A 45 -3.58 33.28 9.93
N ILE A 46 -2.59 32.56 9.39
CA ILE A 46 -1.61 33.14 8.45
C ILE A 46 -2.32 33.55 7.16
N ALA A 47 -3.20 32.71 6.61
CA ALA A 47 -3.96 33.08 5.42
C ALA A 47 -4.85 34.31 5.67
N LEU A 48 -5.51 34.45 6.82
CA LEU A 48 -6.27 35.66 7.16
C LEU A 48 -5.41 36.92 7.23
N ALA A 49 -4.17 36.82 7.69
CA ALA A 49 -3.27 37.96 7.81
C ALA A 49 -2.67 38.40 6.45
N PHE A 50 -2.41 37.46 5.55
CA PHE A 50 -1.69 37.71 4.30
C PHE A 50 -2.59 37.71 3.05
N SER A 51 -3.69 36.97 3.08
CA SER A 51 -4.60 36.79 1.95
C SER A 51 -5.80 37.70 2.06
N ARG A 52 -6.20 38.29 0.92
CA ARG A 52 -7.46 39.06 0.82
C ARG A 52 -8.64 38.18 0.38
N SER A 53 -8.49 36.86 0.47
CA SER A 53 -9.51 35.86 0.17
C SER A 53 -10.65 35.92 1.22
N PRO A 54 -11.94 36.04 0.82
CA PRO A 54 -13.06 36.26 1.75
C PRO A 54 -13.24 35.21 2.86
N LEU A 55 -12.71 33.99 2.67
CA LEU A 55 -12.87 32.88 3.61
C LEU A 55 -11.56 32.19 4.00
N ALA A 56 -10.45 32.46 3.28
CA ALA A 56 -9.14 31.83 3.49
C ALA A 56 -9.18 30.28 3.65
N ILE A 57 -10.23 29.62 3.15
CA ILE A 57 -10.59 28.23 3.49
C ILE A 57 -9.68 27.20 2.83
N PHE A 58 -9.06 27.57 1.71
CA PHE A 58 -8.15 26.70 0.99
C PHE A 58 -6.87 26.42 1.78
N ALA A 59 -6.42 27.33 2.64
CA ALA A 59 -5.23 27.11 3.47
C ALA A 59 -5.41 25.95 4.48
N PRO A 60 -6.41 25.97 5.39
CA PRO A 60 -6.62 24.87 6.34
C PRO A 60 -6.96 23.54 5.64
N ILE A 61 -7.73 23.56 4.56
CA ILE A 61 -8.03 22.34 3.78
C ILE A 61 -6.74 21.76 3.17
N THR A 62 -5.91 22.61 2.55
CA THR A 62 -4.64 22.15 1.96
C THR A 62 -3.70 21.62 3.02
N THR A 63 -3.61 22.28 4.18
CA THR A 63 -2.83 21.79 5.33
C THR A 63 -3.29 20.39 5.74
N LEU A 64 -4.60 20.16 5.92
CA LEU A 64 -5.13 18.83 6.25
C LEU A 64 -4.74 17.78 5.20
N LEU A 65 -4.91 18.09 3.92
CA LEU A 65 -4.58 17.18 2.84
C LEU A 65 -3.09 16.83 2.86
N VAL A 66 -2.23 17.83 2.98
CA VAL A 66 -0.77 17.65 3.01
C VAL A 66 -0.34 16.79 4.19
N VAL A 67 -0.88 17.03 5.39
CA VAL A 67 -0.47 16.27 6.57
C VAL A 67 -0.99 14.83 6.57
N GLN A 68 -2.09 14.54 5.86
CA GLN A 68 -2.54 13.15 5.65
C GLN A 68 -1.61 12.32 4.76
N SER A 69 -0.67 12.95 4.02
CA SER A 69 0.30 12.23 3.18
C SER A 69 1.58 11.90 3.95
N SER A 70 2.15 10.70 3.71
CA SER A 70 3.42 10.29 4.31
C SER A 70 4.55 11.27 3.95
N PRO A 71 5.38 11.75 4.93
CA PRO A 71 6.37 12.83 4.78
C PRO A 71 7.21 12.84 3.51
N TRP A 72 7.48 11.65 3.00
CA TRP A 72 8.47 11.42 1.95
C TRP A 72 7.85 11.31 0.56
N SER A 73 6.55 11.04 0.47
CA SER A 73 5.76 11.28 -0.75
C SER A 73 5.19 12.71 -0.77
N THR A 74 5.20 13.40 0.37
CA THR A 74 4.60 14.72 0.56
C THR A 74 5.12 15.78 -0.39
N LEU A 75 6.40 15.83 -0.79
CA LEU A 75 6.87 16.93 -1.65
C LEU A 75 6.26 16.90 -3.06
N GLY A 76 6.37 15.76 -3.75
CA GLY A 76 5.80 15.59 -5.09
C GLY A 76 4.27 15.66 -5.06
N LEU A 77 3.62 15.01 -4.10
CA LEU A 77 2.16 15.05 -3.95
C LEU A 77 1.64 16.44 -3.54
N SER A 78 2.34 17.14 -2.64
CA SER A 78 1.94 18.50 -2.25
C SER A 78 2.12 19.46 -3.41
N LEU A 79 3.18 19.32 -4.19
CA LEU A 79 3.34 20.12 -5.41
C LEU A 79 2.22 19.85 -6.40
N GLN A 80 1.89 18.57 -6.66
CA GLN A 80 0.75 18.21 -7.51
C GLN A 80 -0.57 18.78 -6.98
N ARG A 81 -0.77 18.82 -5.67
CA ARG A 81 -1.98 19.42 -5.06
C ARG A 81 -2.00 20.95 -5.19
N ILE A 82 -0.89 21.61 -4.98
CA ILE A 82 -0.76 23.07 -5.15
C ILE A 82 -1.06 23.43 -6.61
N LEU A 83 -0.39 22.75 -7.55
CA LEU A 83 -0.59 22.97 -8.98
C LEU A 83 -2.02 22.60 -9.42
N GLY A 84 -2.54 21.46 -8.97
CA GLY A 84 -3.88 21.01 -9.29
C GLY A 84 -4.96 21.97 -8.80
N THR A 85 -4.80 22.52 -7.59
CA THR A 85 -5.72 23.54 -7.09
C THR A 85 -5.58 24.84 -7.87
N GLY A 86 -4.36 25.27 -8.19
CA GLY A 86 -4.14 26.44 -9.03
C GLY A 86 -4.83 26.32 -10.40
N ILE A 87 -4.62 25.20 -11.09
CA ILE A 87 -5.24 24.90 -12.38
C ILE A 87 -6.77 24.89 -12.26
N GLY A 88 -7.31 24.19 -11.25
CA GLY A 88 -8.76 24.10 -11.05
C GLY A 88 -9.40 25.45 -10.72
N VAL A 89 -8.75 26.26 -9.87
CA VAL A 89 -9.23 27.61 -9.52
C VAL A 89 -9.25 28.52 -10.76
N LEU A 90 -8.18 28.54 -11.55
CA LEU A 90 -8.11 29.36 -12.76
C LEU A 90 -9.13 28.91 -13.81
N ALA A 91 -9.26 27.60 -14.03
CA ALA A 91 -10.22 27.05 -14.98
C ALA A 91 -11.67 27.35 -14.57
N ALA A 92 -12.01 27.18 -13.30
CA ALA A 92 -13.35 27.47 -12.79
C ALA A 92 -13.68 28.96 -12.81
N SER A 93 -12.72 29.81 -12.45
CA SER A 93 -12.86 31.26 -12.50
C SER A 93 -13.17 31.71 -13.93
N LEU A 94 -12.39 31.25 -14.91
CA LEU A 94 -12.61 31.56 -16.31
C LEU A 94 -14.00 31.07 -16.78
N TRP A 95 -14.36 29.84 -16.42
CA TRP A 95 -15.63 29.24 -16.82
C TRP A 95 -16.86 29.99 -16.28
N VAL A 96 -16.88 30.29 -14.97
CA VAL A 96 -18.02 30.97 -14.33
C VAL A 96 -18.18 32.39 -14.85
N ASN A 97 -17.08 33.11 -15.09
CA ASN A 97 -17.14 34.47 -15.61
C ASN A 97 -17.65 34.53 -17.06
N LEU A 98 -17.48 33.45 -17.85
CA LEU A 98 -17.94 33.39 -19.24
C LEU A 98 -19.38 32.84 -19.38
N VAL A 99 -19.71 31.78 -18.64
CA VAL A 99 -20.94 31.00 -18.85
C VAL A 99 -21.99 31.28 -17.76
N GLY A 100 -21.57 31.75 -16.59
CA GLY A 100 -22.41 31.85 -15.41
C GLY A 100 -22.63 30.50 -14.72
N LEU A 101 -23.28 30.55 -13.54
CA LEU A 101 -23.50 29.39 -12.69
C LEU A 101 -24.92 28.83 -12.87
N THR A 102 -25.02 27.66 -13.49
CA THR A 102 -26.26 26.87 -13.67
C THR A 102 -25.96 25.39 -13.44
N TRP A 103 -26.98 24.54 -13.26
CA TRP A 103 -26.79 23.11 -13.02
C TRP A 103 -26.05 22.40 -14.17
N TRP A 104 -26.36 22.77 -15.43
CA TRP A 104 -25.71 22.19 -16.60
C TRP A 104 -24.29 22.75 -16.80
N SER A 105 -24.09 24.05 -16.54
CA SER A 105 -22.76 24.67 -16.57
C SER A 105 -21.83 24.05 -15.53
N PHE A 106 -22.35 23.77 -14.33
CA PHE A 106 -21.64 23.06 -13.28
C PHE A 106 -21.23 21.65 -13.72
N PHE A 107 -22.17 20.89 -14.28
CA PHE A 107 -21.88 19.54 -14.79
C PHE A 107 -20.77 19.56 -15.84
N ILE A 108 -20.85 20.46 -16.82
CA ILE A 108 -19.84 20.57 -17.89
C ILE A 108 -18.47 20.95 -17.32
N ALA A 109 -18.42 21.91 -16.39
CA ALA A 109 -17.16 22.33 -15.78
C ALA A 109 -16.47 21.18 -15.01
N VAL A 110 -17.24 20.42 -14.21
CA VAL A 110 -16.71 19.27 -13.46
C VAL A 110 -16.29 18.15 -14.40
N LEU A 111 -17.09 17.85 -15.42
CA LEU A 111 -16.76 16.83 -16.42
C LEU A 111 -15.47 17.20 -17.17
N ALA A 112 -15.33 18.44 -17.60
CA ALA A 112 -14.13 18.93 -18.27
C ALA A 112 -12.90 18.84 -17.35
N ALA A 113 -13.04 19.20 -16.07
CA ALA A 113 -11.97 19.09 -15.08
C ALA A 113 -11.53 17.63 -14.86
N LEU A 114 -12.46 16.69 -14.79
CA LEU A 114 -12.17 15.25 -14.65
C LEU A 114 -11.46 14.68 -15.89
N LEU A 115 -11.93 15.04 -17.09
CA LEU A 115 -11.31 14.61 -18.35
C LEU A 115 -9.90 15.19 -18.50
N ALA A 116 -9.71 16.46 -18.14
CA ALA A 116 -8.39 17.10 -18.12
C ALA A 116 -7.47 16.46 -17.09
N ALA A 117 -7.96 16.19 -15.87
CA ALA A 117 -7.16 15.55 -14.82
C ALA A 117 -6.69 14.14 -15.21
N ARG A 118 -7.54 13.37 -15.90
CA ARG A 118 -7.25 11.99 -16.33
C ARG A 118 -6.02 11.87 -17.24
N VAL A 119 -5.75 12.88 -18.08
CA VAL A 119 -4.64 12.83 -19.05
C VAL A 119 -3.30 13.29 -18.45
N ILE A 120 -3.30 13.84 -17.24
CA ILE A 120 -2.08 14.35 -16.60
C ILE A 120 -1.34 13.18 -15.92
N PRO A 121 -0.01 13.02 -16.14
CA PRO A 121 0.79 11.95 -15.55
C PRO A 121 1.12 12.23 -14.06
N TRP A 122 0.10 12.49 -13.25
CA TRP A 122 0.18 12.73 -11.82
C TRP A 122 -0.38 11.56 -11.02
N SER A 123 -0.15 11.57 -9.70
CA SER A 123 -0.81 10.61 -8.81
C SER A 123 -2.32 10.83 -8.81
N VAL A 124 -3.10 9.79 -8.51
CA VAL A 124 -4.57 9.86 -8.38
C VAL A 124 -4.98 10.98 -7.41
N ALA A 125 -4.26 11.13 -6.30
CA ALA A 125 -4.50 12.19 -5.33
C ALA A 125 -4.24 13.61 -5.89
N GLY A 126 -3.28 13.77 -6.79
CA GLY A 126 -3.03 15.04 -7.48
C GLY A 126 -4.08 15.35 -8.55
N GLN A 127 -4.48 14.33 -9.32
CA GLN A 127 -5.51 14.47 -10.36
C GLN A 127 -6.86 14.91 -9.77
N ILE A 128 -7.29 14.27 -8.67
CA ILE A 128 -8.56 14.56 -7.98
C ILE A 128 -8.60 15.99 -7.41
N GLN A 129 -7.45 16.61 -7.15
CA GLN A 129 -7.41 17.97 -6.61
C GLN A 129 -7.97 19.02 -7.58
N ILE A 130 -7.82 18.81 -8.90
CA ILE A 130 -8.31 19.73 -9.94
C ILE A 130 -9.85 19.86 -9.89
N PRO A 131 -10.65 18.78 -10.02
CA PRO A 131 -12.10 18.88 -9.95
C PRO A 131 -12.59 19.33 -8.56
N ILE A 132 -11.91 18.95 -7.48
CA ILE A 132 -12.23 19.46 -6.13
C ILE A 132 -12.13 20.99 -6.10
N ALA A 133 -11.03 21.54 -6.59
CA ALA A 133 -10.81 22.98 -6.65
C ALA A 133 -11.86 23.69 -7.51
N VAL A 134 -12.22 23.10 -8.65
CA VAL A 134 -13.30 23.60 -9.51
C VAL A 134 -14.61 23.67 -8.73
N VAL A 135 -15.04 22.57 -8.12
CA VAL A 135 -16.29 22.52 -7.32
C VAL A 135 -16.29 23.59 -6.22
N PHE A 136 -15.18 23.76 -5.49
CA PHE A 136 -15.09 24.79 -4.46
C PHE A 136 -15.26 26.21 -5.02
N VAL A 137 -14.61 26.53 -6.14
CA VAL A 137 -14.75 27.86 -6.77
C VAL A 137 -16.18 28.08 -7.27
N LEU A 138 -16.78 27.08 -7.92
CA LEU A 138 -18.17 27.15 -8.37
C LEU A 138 -19.16 27.35 -7.20
N ALA A 139 -18.91 26.68 -6.07
CA ALA A 139 -19.76 26.75 -4.88
C ALA A 139 -19.69 28.11 -4.16
N ILE A 140 -18.51 28.74 -4.11
CA ILE A 140 -18.35 30.08 -3.52
C ILE A 140 -18.92 31.16 -4.45
N GLY A 141 -18.97 30.89 -5.76
CA GLY A 141 -19.55 31.78 -6.76
C GLY A 141 -18.52 32.70 -7.43
N PRO A 142 -18.98 33.53 -8.39
CA PRO A 142 -18.12 34.40 -9.18
C PRO A 142 -17.33 35.36 -8.30
N ALA A 143 -16.03 35.47 -8.54
CA ALA A 143 -15.17 36.45 -7.91
C ALA A 143 -14.30 37.12 -8.98
N SER A 144 -13.68 38.24 -8.63
CA SER A 144 -12.68 38.84 -9.51
C SER A 144 -11.48 37.90 -9.66
N MET A 145 -10.83 37.89 -10.82
CA MET A 145 -9.64 37.06 -11.05
C MET A 145 -8.52 37.35 -10.03
N GLY A 146 -8.45 38.59 -9.52
CA GLY A 146 -7.57 38.95 -8.41
C GLY A 146 -7.91 38.23 -7.11
N THR A 147 -9.19 38.09 -6.78
CA THR A 147 -9.67 37.32 -5.63
C THR A 147 -9.34 35.82 -5.77
N ASP A 148 -9.44 35.27 -6.98
CA ASP A 148 -9.12 33.86 -7.23
C ASP A 148 -7.62 33.55 -7.14
N LEU A 149 -6.76 34.50 -7.52
CA LEU A 149 -5.31 34.39 -7.30
C LEU A 149 -4.97 34.28 -5.81
N TRP A 150 -5.69 34.98 -4.93
CA TRP A 150 -5.52 34.84 -3.49
C TRP A 150 -5.89 33.44 -2.98
N ARG A 151 -6.86 32.76 -3.61
CA ARG A 151 -7.17 31.35 -3.28
C ARG A 151 -6.01 30.42 -3.62
N VAL A 152 -5.28 30.67 -4.71
CA VAL A 152 -4.06 29.91 -5.04
C VAL A 152 -2.97 30.14 -4.00
N LEU A 153 -2.82 31.39 -3.53
CA LEU A 153 -1.89 31.71 -2.44
C LEU A 153 -2.26 30.97 -1.14
N ASP A 154 -3.55 30.91 -0.79
CA ASP A 154 -4.04 30.17 0.38
C ASP A 154 -3.58 28.69 0.33
N VAL A 155 -3.66 28.06 -0.84
CA VAL A 155 -3.20 26.68 -1.06
C VAL A 155 -1.69 26.56 -0.86
N ILE A 156 -0.91 27.53 -1.35
CA ILE A 156 0.54 27.54 -1.14
C ILE A 156 0.87 27.66 0.35
N ILE A 157 0.21 28.58 1.06
CA ILE A 157 0.37 28.78 2.52
C ILE A 157 0.02 27.48 3.26
N GLY A 158 -1.13 26.88 2.96
CA GLY A 158 -1.54 25.62 3.58
C GLY A 158 -0.60 24.46 3.26
N GLY A 159 -0.10 24.41 2.02
CA GLY A 159 0.86 23.40 1.59
C GLY A 159 2.19 23.52 2.35
N LEU A 160 2.72 24.75 2.50
CA LEU A 160 3.95 25.01 3.25
C LEU A 160 3.80 24.68 4.73
N ILE A 161 2.68 25.06 5.36
CA ILE A 161 2.45 24.82 6.78
C ILE A 161 2.19 23.33 7.04
N GLY A 162 1.45 22.66 6.17
CA GLY A 162 1.28 21.21 6.23
C GLY A 162 2.61 20.48 6.10
N LEU A 163 3.46 20.90 5.17
CA LEU A 163 4.80 20.34 5.01
C LEU A 163 5.65 20.57 6.26
N LEU A 164 5.67 21.80 6.81
CA LEU A 164 6.37 22.11 8.05
C LEU A 164 5.87 21.25 9.21
N ALA A 165 4.56 21.09 9.38
CA ALA A 165 3.97 20.27 10.44
C ALA A 165 4.41 18.81 10.36
N VAL A 166 4.49 18.26 9.14
CA VAL A 166 4.95 16.89 8.89
C VAL A 166 6.46 16.74 9.17
N TYR A 167 7.28 17.72 8.78
CA TYR A 167 8.74 17.68 8.94
C TYR A 167 9.22 17.99 10.36
N ILE A 168 8.51 18.84 11.11
CA ILE A 168 8.83 19.13 12.52
C ILE A 168 8.65 17.89 13.38
N TYR A 169 7.70 17.02 13.04
CA TYR A 169 7.44 15.80 13.80
C TYR A 169 7.05 14.62 12.89
N PRO A 170 8.02 14.04 12.16
CA PRO A 170 7.73 12.92 11.29
C PRO A 170 7.24 11.72 12.12
N PRO A 171 6.21 11.00 11.64
CA PRO A 171 5.76 9.75 12.28
C PRO A 171 6.92 8.77 12.34
N ARG A 172 6.98 7.93 13.37
CA ARG A 172 8.00 6.88 13.45
C ARG A 172 7.81 5.90 12.29
N PRO A 173 8.87 5.43 11.63
CA PRO A 173 8.75 4.37 10.63
C PRO A 173 8.10 3.14 11.27
N ARG A 174 7.09 2.60 10.61
CA ARG A 174 6.32 1.42 11.05
C ARG A 174 7.04 0.16 10.62
N THR A 175 7.47 -0.67 11.57
CA THR A 175 8.15 -1.95 11.29
C THR A 175 7.15 -3.09 11.10
N GLU A 176 5.92 -2.93 11.59
CA GLU A 176 4.88 -3.95 11.60
C GLU A 176 4.58 -4.54 10.20
N PRO A 177 4.53 -3.75 9.10
CA PRO A 177 4.29 -4.31 7.77
C PRO A 177 5.44 -5.20 7.25
N LEU A 178 6.68 -4.94 7.66
CA LEU A 178 7.82 -5.76 7.29
C LEU A 178 7.86 -7.04 8.13
N GLU A 179 7.63 -6.92 9.43
CA GLU A 179 7.54 -8.06 10.36
C GLU A 179 6.46 -9.05 9.88
N GLY A 180 5.24 -8.57 9.60
CA GLY A 180 4.17 -9.41 9.07
C GLY A 180 4.47 -10.02 7.69
N ALA A 181 5.22 -9.32 6.83
CA ALA A 181 5.63 -9.89 5.54
C ALA A 181 6.70 -10.99 5.68
N LEU A 182 7.59 -10.88 6.68
CA LEU A 182 8.58 -11.92 6.99
C LEU A 182 7.91 -13.16 7.61
N GLU A 183 6.96 -12.95 8.53
CA GLU A 183 6.14 -14.02 9.12
C GLU A 183 5.34 -14.77 8.04
N ALA A 184 4.62 -14.04 7.18
CA ALA A 184 3.89 -14.64 6.07
C ALA A 184 4.80 -15.43 5.12
N TYR A 185 6.04 -14.97 4.91
CA TYR A 185 7.00 -15.70 4.08
C TYR A 185 7.49 -16.98 4.76
N ARG A 186 7.84 -16.93 6.05
CA ARG A 186 8.16 -18.13 6.83
C ARG A 186 7.04 -19.16 6.75
N ASP A 187 5.81 -18.73 7.04
CA ASP A 187 4.66 -19.62 7.13
C ASP A 187 4.36 -20.27 5.76
N ALA A 188 4.47 -19.50 4.67
CA ALA A 188 4.34 -20.04 3.31
C ALA A 188 5.40 -21.11 3.00
N LEU A 189 6.66 -20.93 3.43
CA LEU A 189 7.72 -21.92 3.22
C LEU A 189 7.41 -23.24 3.94
N ILE A 190 6.98 -23.16 5.19
CA ILE A 190 6.64 -24.33 6.01
C ILE A 190 5.43 -25.06 5.43
N THR A 191 4.40 -24.31 5.02
CA THR A 191 3.19 -24.88 4.40
C THR A 191 3.51 -25.62 3.11
N VAL A 192 4.33 -25.04 2.23
CA VAL A 192 4.74 -25.72 0.99
C VAL A 192 5.53 -26.99 1.28
N LEU A 193 6.44 -26.98 2.26
CA LEU A 193 7.16 -28.19 2.67
C LEU A 193 6.20 -29.29 3.13
N ARG A 194 5.27 -28.98 4.05
CA ARG A 194 4.28 -29.96 4.53
C ARG A 194 3.47 -30.54 3.38
N ARG A 195 2.97 -29.68 2.49
CA ARG A 195 2.19 -30.09 1.32
C ARG A 195 2.94 -31.04 0.38
N ILE A 196 4.22 -30.77 0.11
CA ILE A 196 5.07 -31.68 -0.68
C ILE A 196 5.13 -33.06 -0.02
N GLY A 197 5.34 -33.12 1.30
CA GLY A 197 5.41 -34.39 2.03
C GLY A 197 4.09 -35.16 2.04
N ASP A 198 2.98 -34.45 2.23
CA ASP A 198 1.65 -35.04 2.38
C ASP A 198 1.03 -35.52 1.05
N GLU A 199 1.39 -34.90 -0.09
CA GLU A 199 0.84 -35.25 -1.39
C GLU A 199 1.70 -36.25 -2.18
N SER A 200 3.02 -36.28 -1.96
CA SER A 200 3.93 -37.08 -2.78
C SER A 200 3.81 -38.59 -2.53
N GLY A 201 3.43 -39.35 -3.55
CA GLY A 201 3.42 -40.82 -3.50
C GLY A 201 2.17 -41.43 -2.88
N ASN A 202 1.13 -40.60 -2.69
CA ASN A 202 -0.17 -41.00 -2.15
C ASN A 202 -1.25 -41.16 -3.23
N SER A 203 -0.92 -40.97 -4.51
CA SER A 203 -1.89 -41.14 -5.58
C SER A 203 -2.18 -42.62 -5.83
N ALA A 204 -3.47 -42.98 -5.90
CA ALA A 204 -3.90 -44.35 -6.17
C ALA A 204 -3.50 -44.86 -7.56
N ALA A 205 -3.23 -43.95 -8.50
CA ALA A 205 -2.77 -44.25 -9.85
C ALA A 205 -1.67 -43.27 -10.27
N THR A 206 -0.83 -43.70 -11.21
CA THR A 206 0.21 -42.86 -11.82
C THR A 206 -0.42 -41.62 -12.45
N LEU A 207 0.14 -40.45 -12.15
CA LEU A 207 -0.29 -39.18 -12.71
C LEU A 207 -0.04 -39.11 -14.22
N PRO A 208 -0.98 -38.56 -15.00
CA PRO A 208 -0.79 -38.37 -16.44
C PRO A 208 0.45 -37.53 -16.75
N ASN A 209 1.09 -37.84 -17.88
CA ASN A 209 2.22 -37.07 -18.38
C ASN A 209 1.81 -35.61 -18.64
N GLY A 210 2.59 -34.65 -18.13
CA GLY A 210 2.33 -33.23 -18.28
C GLY A 210 1.47 -32.60 -17.18
N THR A 211 0.82 -33.40 -16.32
CA THR A 211 0.14 -32.89 -15.12
C THR A 211 1.16 -32.69 -14.00
N ASN A 212 1.20 -31.50 -13.40
CA ASN A 212 2.03 -31.24 -12.21
C ASN A 212 1.19 -31.34 -10.95
N HIS A 213 1.83 -31.70 -9.84
CA HIS A 213 1.23 -31.53 -8.52
C HIS A 213 1.00 -30.06 -8.17
N GLU A 214 0.00 -29.77 -7.35
CA GLU A 214 -0.37 -28.42 -6.95
C GLU A 214 0.77 -27.71 -6.18
N TYR A 215 1.52 -28.47 -5.36
CA TYR A 215 2.68 -27.93 -4.63
C TYR A 215 3.76 -27.32 -5.56
N ILE A 216 3.78 -27.65 -6.86
CA ILE A 216 4.68 -26.99 -7.83
C ILE A 216 4.29 -25.54 -7.99
N ASP A 217 3.00 -25.25 -8.16
CA ASP A 217 2.51 -23.91 -8.33
C ASP A 217 2.61 -23.10 -7.02
N ASP A 218 2.39 -23.74 -5.87
CA ASP A 218 2.63 -23.11 -4.57
C ASP A 218 4.11 -22.73 -4.38
N SER A 219 5.04 -23.64 -4.74
CA SER A 219 6.49 -23.36 -4.65
C SER A 219 6.95 -22.23 -5.60
N ARG A 220 6.21 -22.00 -6.70
CA ARG A 220 6.41 -20.85 -7.60
C ARG A 220 5.81 -19.58 -7.01
N ALA A 221 4.65 -19.68 -6.36
CA ALA A 221 3.95 -18.57 -5.71
C ALA A 221 4.76 -17.94 -4.55
N LEU A 222 5.69 -18.69 -3.93
CA LEU A 222 6.66 -18.15 -2.97
C LEU A 222 7.43 -16.92 -3.48
N ARG A 223 7.59 -16.74 -4.80
CA ARG A 223 8.21 -15.54 -5.39
C ARG A 223 7.39 -14.27 -5.13
N VAL A 224 6.07 -14.37 -5.12
CA VAL A 224 5.16 -13.24 -4.87
C VAL A 224 5.28 -12.79 -3.42
N VAL A 225 5.33 -13.75 -2.49
CA VAL A 225 5.52 -13.46 -1.06
C VAL A 225 6.89 -12.81 -0.82
N ALA A 226 7.95 -13.30 -1.47
CA ALA A 226 9.28 -12.69 -1.41
C ALA A 226 9.32 -11.25 -1.95
N GLU A 227 8.58 -10.95 -3.02
CA GLU A 227 8.45 -9.59 -3.55
C GLU A 227 7.74 -8.68 -2.55
N SER A 228 6.66 -9.15 -1.90
CA SER A 228 5.99 -8.39 -0.84
C SER A 228 6.95 -8.00 0.29
N GLY A 229 7.75 -8.95 0.78
CA GLY A 229 8.77 -8.69 1.79
C GLY A 229 9.83 -7.68 1.34
N ARG A 230 10.30 -7.75 0.07
CA ARG A 230 11.23 -6.77 -0.49
C ARG A 230 10.61 -5.37 -0.58
N GLN A 231 9.36 -5.27 -1.02
CA GLN A 231 8.66 -3.99 -1.09
C GLN A 231 8.46 -3.37 0.30
N ALA A 232 8.11 -4.18 1.30
CA ALA A 232 8.00 -3.72 2.69
C ALA A 232 9.35 -3.22 3.23
N LEU A 233 10.44 -3.96 2.97
CA LEU A 233 11.79 -3.55 3.37
C LEU A 233 12.22 -2.25 2.70
N THR A 234 12.01 -2.11 1.39
CA THR A 234 12.31 -0.86 0.65
C THR A 234 11.52 0.32 1.21
N LYS A 235 10.21 0.15 1.45
CA LYS A 235 9.37 1.19 2.06
C LYS A 235 9.87 1.59 3.45
N LEU A 236 10.28 0.62 4.26
CA LEU A 236 10.84 0.89 5.59
C LEU A 236 12.19 1.63 5.49
N ALA A 237 13.07 1.19 4.60
CA ALA A 237 14.37 1.80 4.37
C ALA A 237 14.26 3.24 3.87
N ASP A 238 13.38 3.49 2.89
CA ASP A 238 13.09 4.83 2.37
C ASP A 238 12.53 5.74 3.47
N SER A 239 11.59 5.23 4.27
CA SER A 239 11.04 5.95 5.41
C SER A 239 12.10 6.24 6.47
N ALA A 240 13.00 5.31 6.76
CA ALA A 240 14.04 5.46 7.78
C ALA A 240 15.18 6.39 7.35
N ARG A 241 15.59 6.36 6.08
CA ARG A 241 16.72 7.14 5.54
C ARG A 241 16.50 8.64 5.69
N TRP A 242 15.29 9.09 5.41
CA TRP A 242 14.96 10.52 5.40
C TRP A 242 14.38 11.01 6.73
N ASN A 243 13.93 10.10 7.60
CA ASN A 243 13.32 10.44 8.87
C ASN A 243 14.37 10.62 9.99
N PRO A 244 14.49 11.81 10.60
CA PRO A 244 15.37 12.01 11.76
C PRO A 244 15.00 11.07 12.94
N ARG A 245 13.72 10.70 13.09
CA ARG A 245 13.26 9.68 14.04
C ARG A 245 13.41 8.25 13.56
N GLY A 246 13.76 8.03 12.29
CA GLY A 246 14.03 6.73 11.70
C GLY A 246 15.46 6.23 11.95
N ARG A 247 16.35 7.07 12.49
CA ARG A 247 17.74 6.71 12.76
C ARG A 247 17.91 5.48 13.66
N SER A 248 16.97 5.24 14.59
CA SER A 248 16.99 4.04 15.44
C SER A 248 16.63 2.75 14.70
N VAL A 249 15.98 2.84 13.54
CA VAL A 249 15.58 1.69 12.70
C VAL A 249 16.69 1.31 11.72
N LEU A 250 17.55 2.26 11.32
CA LEU A 250 18.64 2.03 10.36
C LEU A 250 19.54 0.82 10.71
N PRO A 251 19.96 0.60 11.98
CA PRO A 251 20.76 -0.57 12.33
C PRO A 251 20.03 -1.89 12.12
N ARG A 252 18.69 -1.92 12.26
CA ARG A 252 17.86 -3.13 12.08
C ARG A 252 17.63 -3.49 10.62
N LEU A 253 17.70 -2.53 9.70
CA LEU A 253 17.49 -2.78 8.27
C LEU A 253 18.46 -3.83 7.70
N GLN A 254 19.70 -3.86 8.19
CA GLN A 254 20.68 -4.86 7.77
C GLN A 254 20.29 -6.26 8.25
N SER A 255 19.84 -6.42 9.50
CA SER A 255 19.37 -7.71 10.00
C SER A 255 18.12 -8.18 9.25
N ASP A 256 17.20 -7.28 8.96
CA ASP A 256 15.97 -7.62 8.25
C ASP A 256 16.23 -8.01 6.78
N ALA A 257 17.16 -7.32 6.12
CA ALA A 257 17.63 -7.69 4.79
C ALA A 257 18.28 -9.08 4.77
N LEU A 258 19.08 -9.41 5.79
CA LEU A 258 19.68 -10.74 5.93
C LEU A 258 18.63 -11.82 6.19
N ARG A 259 17.63 -11.55 7.04
CA ARG A 259 16.49 -12.46 7.28
C ARG A 259 15.74 -12.75 5.98
N LEU A 260 15.36 -11.71 5.24
CA LEU A 260 14.66 -11.86 3.96
C LEU A 260 15.50 -12.65 2.95
N ARG A 261 16.81 -12.41 2.88
CA ARG A 261 17.72 -13.16 1.99
C ARG A 261 17.80 -14.64 2.37
N ARG A 262 17.82 -14.98 3.67
CA ARG A 262 17.82 -16.36 4.15
C ARG A 262 16.54 -17.10 3.75
N LEU A 263 15.37 -16.48 3.97
CA LEU A 263 14.08 -17.02 3.54
C LEU A 263 14.04 -17.21 2.02
N GLY A 264 14.56 -16.24 1.26
CA GLY A 264 14.72 -16.35 -0.20
C GLY A 264 15.57 -17.55 -0.63
N GLY A 265 16.67 -17.82 0.10
CA GLY A 265 17.51 -18.99 -0.13
C GLY A 265 16.74 -20.31 0.11
N MET A 266 15.98 -20.40 1.20
CA MET A 266 15.15 -21.58 1.51
C MET A 266 14.08 -21.82 0.43
N ALA A 267 13.44 -20.77 -0.06
CA ALA A 267 12.43 -20.88 -1.12
C ALA A 267 12.99 -21.49 -2.41
N VAL A 268 14.25 -21.20 -2.75
CA VAL A 268 14.91 -21.81 -3.91
C VAL A 268 15.12 -23.31 -3.68
N GLN A 269 15.57 -23.71 -2.49
CA GLN A 269 15.76 -25.12 -2.15
C GLN A 269 14.43 -25.88 -2.14
N ILE A 270 13.38 -25.31 -1.56
CA ILE A 270 12.02 -25.89 -1.54
C ILE A 270 11.50 -26.10 -2.97
N ARG A 271 11.73 -25.15 -3.88
CA ARG A 271 11.36 -25.33 -5.30
C ARG A 271 12.14 -26.48 -5.95
N GLY A 272 13.40 -26.68 -5.58
CA GLY A 272 14.19 -27.84 -6.00
C GLY A 272 13.59 -29.16 -5.50
N ILE A 273 13.20 -29.21 -4.22
CA ILE A 273 12.54 -30.37 -3.61
C ILE A 273 11.20 -30.65 -4.30
N ALA A 274 10.37 -29.62 -4.50
CA ALA A 274 9.10 -29.74 -5.22
C ALA A 274 9.30 -30.30 -6.63
N GLY A 275 10.27 -29.76 -7.38
CA GLY A 275 10.60 -30.23 -8.73
C GLY A 275 11.03 -31.69 -8.74
N ALA A 276 11.91 -32.09 -7.81
CA ALA A 276 12.34 -33.48 -7.67
C ALA A 276 11.18 -34.41 -7.29
N ALA A 277 10.33 -33.99 -6.35
CA ALA A 277 9.16 -34.76 -5.93
C ALA A 277 8.21 -35.01 -7.11
N ASN A 278 7.89 -33.96 -7.88
CA ASN A 278 6.99 -34.03 -9.04
C ASN A 278 7.49 -34.94 -10.18
N LEU A 279 8.81 -35.11 -10.30
CA LEU A 279 9.43 -35.98 -11.31
C LEU A 279 9.51 -37.45 -10.86
N LEU A 280 9.56 -37.71 -9.54
CA LEU A 280 9.85 -39.04 -9.01
C LEU A 280 8.62 -39.74 -8.42
N TYR A 281 7.71 -39.01 -7.77
CA TYR A 281 6.55 -39.60 -7.10
C TYR A 281 5.30 -39.55 -7.98
N ASP A 282 4.45 -40.56 -7.83
CA ASP A 282 3.25 -40.76 -8.64
C ASP A 282 3.52 -40.81 -10.15
N ARG A 283 4.76 -41.17 -10.52
CA ARG A 283 5.23 -41.42 -11.90
C ARG A 283 5.52 -42.90 -12.10
N ALA A 284 5.69 -43.29 -13.37
CA ALA A 284 6.11 -44.64 -13.72
C ALA A 284 7.61 -44.89 -13.47
N GLU A 285 8.37 -43.84 -13.12
CA GLU A 285 9.79 -43.94 -12.80
C GLU A 285 10.00 -44.41 -11.35
N PRO A 286 11.01 -45.26 -11.10
CA PRO A 286 11.30 -45.73 -9.75
C PRO A 286 11.89 -44.61 -8.90
N ALA A 287 11.18 -44.24 -7.83
CA ALA A 287 11.70 -43.33 -6.82
C ALA A 287 12.86 -43.96 -6.03
N ARG A 288 13.87 -43.16 -5.70
CA ARG A 288 15.04 -43.62 -4.91
C ARG A 288 14.72 -43.85 -3.43
N LEU A 289 13.72 -43.13 -2.91
CA LEU A 289 13.20 -43.28 -1.56
C LEU A 289 11.75 -43.78 -1.66
N SER A 290 11.29 -44.54 -0.68
CA SER A 290 9.86 -44.82 -0.56
C SER A 290 9.10 -43.53 -0.23
N ALA A 291 7.81 -43.47 -0.60
CA ALA A 291 6.94 -42.33 -0.30
C ALA A 291 6.93 -42.02 1.22
N ASP A 292 6.88 -43.04 2.06
CA ASP A 292 6.93 -42.91 3.52
C ASP A 292 8.26 -42.36 4.05
N GLU A 293 9.39 -42.77 3.48
CA GLU A 293 10.70 -42.20 3.85
C GLU A 293 10.81 -40.74 3.43
N PHE A 294 10.37 -40.42 2.20
CA PHE A 294 10.40 -39.05 1.70
C PHE A 294 9.50 -38.12 2.53
N ARG A 295 8.26 -38.55 2.80
CA ARG A 295 7.34 -37.83 3.69
C ARG A 295 7.97 -37.58 5.06
N ARG A 296 8.61 -38.58 5.66
CA ARG A 296 9.30 -38.42 6.95
C ARG A 296 10.43 -37.39 6.88
N VAL A 297 11.25 -37.41 5.83
CA VAL A 297 12.33 -36.44 5.64
C VAL A 297 11.78 -35.02 5.46
N VAL A 298 10.76 -34.85 4.62
CA VAL A 298 10.15 -33.55 4.34
C VAL A 298 9.42 -33.00 5.58
N ALA A 299 8.73 -33.86 6.33
CA ALA A 299 8.10 -33.48 7.60
C ALA A 299 9.15 -33.02 8.62
N ALA A 300 10.26 -33.76 8.77
CA ALA A 300 11.36 -33.35 9.64
C ALA A 300 11.99 -32.01 9.19
N LEU A 301 12.09 -31.76 7.89
CA LEU A 301 12.53 -30.45 7.37
C LEU A 301 11.54 -29.34 7.70
N ALA A 302 10.23 -29.59 7.63
CA ALA A 302 9.21 -28.62 8.00
C ALA A 302 9.23 -28.31 9.50
N GLU A 303 9.41 -29.31 10.35
CA GLU A 303 9.58 -29.15 11.81
C GLU A 303 10.88 -28.40 12.16
N LEU A 304 11.98 -28.72 11.48
CA LEU A 304 13.24 -28.00 11.63
C LEU A 304 13.09 -26.53 11.20
N ALA A 305 12.38 -26.27 10.10
CA ALA A 305 12.10 -24.90 9.65
C ALA A 305 11.25 -24.14 10.67
N ALA A 306 10.20 -24.76 11.22
CA ALA A 306 9.36 -24.15 12.25
C ALA A 306 10.16 -23.83 13.52
N SER A 307 10.97 -24.77 14.01
CA SER A 307 11.76 -24.58 15.23
C SER A 307 12.88 -23.54 15.08
N THR A 308 13.47 -23.41 13.88
CA THR A 308 14.58 -22.47 13.65
C THR A 308 14.14 -21.07 13.23
N LEU A 309 12.95 -20.93 12.63
CA LEU A 309 12.39 -19.66 12.17
C LEU A 309 11.36 -19.06 13.15
N GLY A 310 11.02 -19.77 14.22
CA GLY A 310 9.97 -19.42 15.17
C GLY A 310 8.60 -19.99 14.78
N GLU A 311 7.73 -20.18 15.78
CA GLU A 311 6.38 -20.72 15.55
C GLU A 311 5.44 -19.71 14.87
N THR A 312 4.37 -20.22 14.25
CA THR A 312 3.31 -19.41 13.63
C THR A 312 2.78 -18.39 14.63
N GLY A 313 2.93 -17.09 14.35
CA GLY A 313 2.53 -16.00 15.24
C GLY A 313 3.60 -15.49 16.21
N GLU A 314 4.81 -16.07 16.22
CA GLU A 314 5.96 -15.49 16.94
C GLU A 314 6.85 -14.62 16.02
N PRO A 315 7.46 -13.55 16.57
CA PRO A 315 8.34 -12.67 15.80
C PRO A 315 9.61 -13.39 15.33
N VAL A 316 9.90 -13.26 14.04
CA VAL A 316 11.12 -13.77 13.35
C VAL A 316 12.37 -12.98 13.77
#